data_AF-A0A2E0BXZ8-F1
#
_entry.id   AF-A0A2E0BXZ8-F1
#
_cell.length_a   1.000
_cell.length_b   1.000
_cell.length_c   1.000
_cell.angle_alpha   90.00
_cell.angle_beta   90.00
_cell.angle_gamma   90.00
#
_symmetry.space_group_name_H-M   'P 1'
#
loop_
_entity.id
_entity.type
_entity.pdbx_description
1 polymer ?
#
loop_
_entity_poly.entity_id
_entity_poly.type
_entity_poly.pdbx_seq_one_letter_code
_entity_poly.pdbx_strand_id
1 'polypeptide(L)'
;MSRGGGRVDRLELWLGGVATPDVAKRFVRLSRTFAGDDAVIEQHERTQTNRHGLQSARRNEWVTILDAALVESGLADAWLHEQLSNASDIRWAESSHRRPRIHHNGPLKDEAHPFVVASGRVVDVLDVDLDEANIDAIVAVALDNDISAMTIRCGVDAELQPRLQGSIDRQMRNRQGRRKAFLTRHTTSNHLLLCVQYPQNSDT
;
A
#
# COMPACT_ATOMS: atom_id res chain seq x y z
N MET A 1 9.39 -6.95 -28.23
CA MET A 1 8.86 -6.71 -26.87
C MET A 1 8.66 -5.21 -26.67
N SER A 2 7.40 -4.78 -26.49
CA SER A 2 7.06 -3.36 -26.32
C SER A 2 7.70 -2.80 -25.05
N ARG A 3 8.51 -1.74 -25.20
CA ARG A 3 9.14 -0.97 -24.13
C ARG A 3 8.30 0.27 -23.78
N GLY A 4 6.98 0.13 -23.78
CA GLY A 4 6.06 1.23 -23.49
C GLY A 4 6.15 1.64 -22.01
N GLY A 5 6.51 2.89 -21.75
CA GLY A 5 6.48 3.53 -20.43
C GLY A 5 5.07 3.78 -19.87
N GLY A 6 4.08 3.01 -20.31
CA GLY A 6 2.75 2.94 -19.72
C GLY A 6 2.68 1.86 -18.65
N ARG A 7 1.67 1.94 -17.78
CA ARG A 7 1.38 0.91 -16.77
C ARG A 7 1.06 -0.41 -17.47
N VAL A 8 2.06 -1.27 -17.63
CA VAL A 8 1.86 -2.65 -18.10
C VAL A 8 1.54 -3.48 -16.87
N ASP A 9 0.26 -3.70 -16.60
CA ASP A 9 -0.20 -4.68 -15.61
C ASP A 9 0.11 -6.08 -16.18
N ARG A 10 1.37 -6.54 -16.02
CA ARG A 10 1.78 -7.91 -16.39
C ARG A 10 1.24 -8.88 -15.32
N LEU A 11 0.01 -9.31 -15.52
CA LEU A 11 -0.62 -10.39 -14.77
C LEU A 11 -0.50 -11.68 -15.60
N GLU A 12 0.43 -12.55 -15.22
CA GLU A 12 0.46 -13.93 -15.66
C GLU A 12 0.19 -14.80 -14.43
N LEU A 13 -0.97 -15.44 -14.40
CA LEU A 13 -1.42 -16.31 -13.32
C LEU A 13 -1.36 -17.75 -13.80
N TRP A 14 -0.45 -18.53 -13.24
CA TRP A 14 -0.38 -19.97 -13.48
C TRP A 14 -1.20 -20.70 -12.41
N LEU A 15 -2.47 -21.00 -12.72
CA LEU A 15 -3.30 -21.90 -11.93
C LEU A 15 -3.19 -23.31 -12.51
N GLY A 16 -2.48 -24.18 -11.82
CA GLY A 16 -2.43 -25.61 -12.14
C GLY A 16 -1.74 -26.37 -11.03
N GLY A 17 -2.40 -27.42 -10.52
CA GLY A 17 -1.88 -28.32 -9.49
C GLY A 17 -0.75 -29.24 -9.97
N VAL A 18 0.23 -28.71 -10.71
CA VAL A 18 1.33 -29.50 -11.30
C VAL A 18 2.67 -29.24 -10.60
N ALA A 19 2.73 -28.37 -9.59
CA ALA A 19 3.99 -27.82 -9.11
C ALA A 19 4.21 -28.05 -7.61
N THR A 20 5.19 -28.91 -7.32
CA THR A 20 5.73 -29.31 -6.01
C THR A 20 4.76 -30.13 -5.14
N PRO A 21 5.16 -31.35 -4.71
CA PRO A 21 4.41 -32.12 -3.73
C PRO A 21 4.13 -31.29 -2.48
N ASP A 22 2.96 -31.51 -1.87
CA ASP A 22 2.55 -30.89 -0.60
C ASP A 22 2.31 -29.36 -0.62
N VAL A 23 2.32 -28.71 -1.80
CA VAL A 23 1.97 -27.28 -1.95
C VAL A 23 0.54 -27.13 -2.46
N ALA A 24 -0.36 -26.61 -1.62
CA ALA A 24 -1.76 -26.41 -1.97
C ALA A 24 -1.99 -25.15 -2.83
N LYS A 25 -1.21 -24.10 -2.63
CA LYS A 25 -1.26 -22.85 -3.40
C LYS A 25 0.13 -22.23 -3.53
N ARG A 26 0.42 -21.66 -4.69
CA ARG A 26 1.64 -20.88 -4.97
C ARG A 26 1.27 -19.59 -5.69
N PHE A 27 1.90 -18.48 -5.30
CA PHE A 27 1.88 -17.24 -6.05
C PHE A 27 3.32 -16.80 -6.32
N VAL A 28 3.58 -16.45 -7.59
CA VAL A 28 4.88 -15.99 -8.06
C VAL A 28 4.73 -14.61 -8.66
N ARG A 29 5.56 -13.67 -8.21
CA ARG A 29 5.69 -12.34 -8.80
C ARG A 29 7.06 -12.22 -9.42
N LEU A 30 7.06 -12.17 -10.74
CA LEU A 30 8.28 -12.03 -11.52
C LEU A 30 9.02 -10.73 -11.16
N SER A 31 10.33 -10.82 -11.08
CA SER A 31 11.20 -9.67 -10.92
C SER A 31 10.96 -8.63 -12.03
N ARG A 32 11.13 -7.36 -11.67
CA ARG A 32 11.08 -6.25 -12.64
C ARG A 32 12.31 -6.23 -13.56
N THR A 33 13.40 -6.86 -13.14
CA THR A 33 14.66 -6.96 -13.88
C THR A 33 14.92 -8.41 -14.24
N PHE A 34 15.52 -8.64 -15.42
CA PHE A 34 15.78 -9.99 -15.92
C PHE A 34 16.76 -10.80 -15.06
N ALA A 35 17.52 -10.12 -14.19
CA ALA A 35 18.51 -10.70 -13.29
C ALA A 35 18.11 -10.60 -11.80
N GLY A 36 16.91 -10.11 -11.49
CA GLY A 36 16.44 -10.03 -10.10
C GLY A 36 15.65 -11.29 -9.73
N ASP A 37 15.55 -11.53 -8.42
CA ASP A 37 14.84 -12.69 -7.88
C ASP A 37 13.32 -12.49 -7.92
N ASP A 38 12.61 -13.57 -8.25
CA ASP A 38 11.15 -13.60 -8.21
C ASP A 38 10.67 -13.72 -6.75
N ALA A 39 9.61 -13.00 -6.40
CA ALA A 39 8.98 -13.17 -5.09
C ALA A 39 7.99 -14.34 -5.15
N VAL A 40 8.26 -15.38 -4.36
CA VAL A 40 7.45 -16.59 -4.29
C VAL A 40 6.84 -16.72 -2.91
N ILE A 41 5.56 -17.04 -2.86
CA ILE A 41 4.89 -17.48 -1.64
C ILE A 41 4.14 -18.78 -1.90
N GLU A 42 4.22 -19.68 -0.94
CA GLU A 42 3.61 -21.01 -0.98
C GLU A 42 2.83 -21.26 0.30
N GLN A 43 1.71 -21.95 0.16
CA GLN A 43 0.92 -22.42 1.28
C GLN A 43 0.71 -23.92 1.12
N HIS A 44 1.21 -24.66 2.11
CA HIS A 44 1.10 -26.12 2.18
C HIS A 44 -0.28 -26.53 2.74
N GLU A 45 -0.74 -25.85 3.79
CA GLU A 45 -2.05 -26.11 4.43
C GLU A 45 -2.96 -24.88 4.36
N ARG A 46 -4.26 -25.10 4.17
CA ARG A 46 -5.24 -24.00 4.14
C ARG A 46 -5.36 -23.37 5.53
N THR A 47 -4.86 -22.14 5.67
CA THR A 47 -5.11 -21.29 6.83
C THR A 47 -6.37 -20.49 6.58
N GLN A 48 -7.36 -20.60 7.48
CA GLN A 48 -8.47 -19.65 7.54
C GLN A 48 -8.13 -18.59 8.59
N THR A 49 -8.08 -17.33 8.17
CA THR A 49 -7.83 -16.21 9.06
C THR A 49 -9.10 -15.40 9.18
N ASN A 50 -9.59 -15.23 10.42
CA ASN A 50 -10.72 -14.34 10.67
C ASN A 50 -10.27 -12.90 10.41
N ARG A 51 -10.87 -12.27 9.40
CA ARG A 51 -10.58 -10.88 9.05
C ARG A 51 -11.45 -9.98 9.89
N HIS A 52 -10.82 -9.13 10.69
CA HIS A 52 -11.52 -8.08 11.41
C HIS A 52 -11.84 -6.91 10.48
N GLY A 53 -13.07 -6.43 10.53
CA GLY A 53 -13.48 -5.22 9.83
C GLY A 53 -12.81 -3.97 10.40
N LEU A 54 -12.59 -2.98 9.55
CA LEU A 54 -12.00 -1.71 9.93
C LEU A 54 -12.87 -0.98 10.98
N GLN A 55 -12.22 -0.38 11.98
CA GLN A 55 -12.86 0.46 13.01
C GLN A 55 -12.63 1.94 12.67
N SER A 56 -12.64 2.85 13.64
CA SER A 56 -12.28 4.26 13.39
C SER A 56 -10.84 4.43 12.90
N ALA A 57 -10.62 5.47 12.09
CA ALA A 57 -9.30 5.94 11.71
C ALA A 57 -8.50 6.37 12.95
N ARG A 58 -7.23 5.99 13.03
CA ARG A 58 -6.38 6.29 14.19
C ARG A 58 -5.03 6.83 13.75
N ARG A 59 -4.57 7.89 14.41
CA ARG A 59 -3.15 8.30 14.33
C ARG A 59 -2.28 7.19 14.92
N ASN A 60 -1.02 7.14 14.48
CA ASN A 60 0.01 6.16 14.86
C ASN A 60 -0.23 4.72 14.44
N GLU A 61 -1.36 4.41 13.82
CA GLU A 61 -1.59 3.13 13.17
C GLU A 61 -0.80 3.03 11.85
N TRP A 62 -0.44 1.82 11.44
CA TRP A 62 0.15 1.54 10.13
C TRP A 62 -0.92 1.17 9.12
N VAL A 63 -0.77 1.69 7.90
CA VAL A 63 -1.61 1.34 6.76
C VAL A 63 -0.72 0.79 5.66
N THR A 64 -1.06 -0.40 5.18
CA THR A 64 -0.42 -1.02 4.03
C THR A 64 -1.44 -1.25 2.92
N ILE A 65 -1.07 -0.81 1.73
CA ILE A 65 -1.75 -1.13 0.47
C ILE A 65 -1.01 -2.30 -0.15
N LEU A 66 -1.72 -3.42 -0.34
CA LEU A 66 -1.17 -4.65 -0.90
C LEU A 66 -1.41 -4.74 -2.40
N ASP A 67 -0.61 -5.56 -3.07
CA ASP A 67 -0.87 -5.98 -4.44
C ASP A 67 -2.18 -6.77 -4.49
N ALA A 68 -3.07 -6.38 -5.41
CA ALA A 68 -4.37 -7.03 -5.58
C ALA A 68 -4.23 -8.52 -5.92
N ALA A 69 -3.24 -8.90 -6.73
CA ALA A 69 -3.04 -10.28 -7.13
C ALA A 69 -2.67 -11.18 -5.95
N LEU A 70 -1.90 -10.66 -4.97
CA LEU A 70 -1.62 -11.41 -3.74
C LEU A 70 -2.91 -11.68 -2.96
N VAL A 71 -3.79 -10.68 -2.83
CA VAL A 71 -5.06 -10.85 -2.10
C VAL A 71 -6.01 -11.80 -2.82
N GLU A 72 -6.15 -11.66 -4.14
CA GLU A 72 -6.99 -12.52 -4.99
C GLU A 72 -6.46 -13.97 -5.06
N SER A 73 -5.16 -14.20 -4.91
CA SER A 73 -4.60 -15.56 -4.79
C SER A 73 -5.05 -16.29 -3.50
N GLY A 74 -5.51 -15.52 -2.51
CA GLY A 74 -5.83 -16.01 -1.18
C GLY A 74 -4.60 -16.39 -0.35
N LEU A 75 -3.41 -15.87 -0.70
CA LEU A 75 -2.16 -16.07 0.05
C LEU A 75 -1.74 -14.84 0.88
N ALA A 76 -2.52 -13.76 0.84
CA ALA A 76 -2.20 -12.55 1.58
C ALA A 76 -2.06 -12.78 3.10
N ASP A 77 -2.94 -13.56 3.71
CA ASP A 77 -2.88 -13.80 5.15
C ASP A 77 -1.62 -14.58 5.54
N ALA A 78 -1.25 -15.61 4.76
CA ALA A 78 0.00 -16.36 4.95
C ALA A 78 1.22 -15.43 4.87
N TRP A 79 1.26 -14.56 3.86
CA TRP A 79 2.34 -13.58 3.71
C TRP A 79 2.40 -12.60 4.88
N LEU A 80 1.25 -12.08 5.33
CA LEU A 80 1.18 -11.12 6.43
C LEU A 80 1.64 -11.72 7.76
N HIS A 81 1.36 -13.01 8.00
CA HIS A 81 1.87 -13.73 9.17
C HIS A 81 3.42 -13.79 9.19
N GLU A 82 4.07 -13.82 8.04
CA GLU A 82 5.53 -13.76 7.95
C GLU A 82 6.07 -12.34 8.14
N GLN A 83 5.32 -11.32 7.71
CA GLN A 83 5.77 -9.93 7.69
C GLN A 83 5.50 -9.14 8.97
N LEU A 84 4.54 -9.54 9.78
CA LEU A 84 4.13 -8.82 10.98
C LEU A 84 4.42 -9.62 12.24
N SER A 85 4.92 -8.95 13.27
CA SER A 85 5.18 -9.59 14.58
C SER A 85 3.89 -10.03 15.28
N ASN A 86 2.77 -9.35 15.02
CA ASN A 86 1.46 -9.73 15.53
C ASN A 86 0.38 -9.61 14.44
N ALA A 87 0.04 -10.74 13.81
CA ALA A 87 -0.94 -10.78 12.73
C ALA A 87 -2.41 -10.80 13.23
N SER A 88 -2.67 -11.05 14.52
CA SER A 88 -4.04 -11.06 15.04
C SER A 88 -4.67 -9.67 15.10
N ASP A 89 -3.86 -8.61 15.05
CA ASP A 89 -4.32 -7.22 15.07
C ASP A 89 -4.60 -6.64 13.67
N ILE A 90 -4.51 -7.46 12.62
CA ILE A 90 -4.72 -7.01 11.25
C ILE A 90 -6.21 -6.71 11.02
N ARG A 91 -6.49 -5.49 10.56
CA ARG A 91 -7.83 -5.02 10.22
C ARG A 91 -7.92 -4.75 8.73
N TRP A 92 -8.83 -5.42 8.05
CA TRP A 92 -9.01 -5.28 6.61
C TRP A 92 -9.97 -4.13 6.28
N ALA A 93 -9.56 -3.33 5.29
CA ALA A 93 -10.40 -2.31 4.68
C ALA A 93 -11.22 -2.96 3.54
N GLU A 94 -12.53 -3.08 3.71
CA GLU A 94 -13.42 -3.82 2.79
C GLU A 94 -13.57 -3.21 1.38
N SER A 95 -13.15 -1.95 1.18
CA SER A 95 -13.67 -1.15 0.07
C SER A 95 -12.93 -1.22 -1.28
N SER A 96 -11.96 -2.11 -1.51
CA SER A 96 -11.38 -2.20 -2.87
C SER A 96 -10.61 -3.49 -3.18
N HIS A 97 -11.17 -4.30 -4.10
CA HIS A 97 -10.41 -5.36 -4.79
C HIS A 97 -9.18 -4.81 -5.54
N ARG A 98 -9.20 -3.54 -5.98
CA ARG A 98 -8.11 -2.94 -6.77
C ARG A 98 -6.97 -2.37 -5.94
N ARG A 99 -7.23 -1.98 -4.70
CA ARG A 99 -6.23 -1.48 -3.75
C ARG A 99 -6.52 -2.05 -2.37
N PRO A 100 -6.35 -3.36 -2.18
CA PRO A 100 -6.59 -3.98 -0.89
C PRO A 100 -5.75 -3.30 0.16
N ARG A 101 -6.36 -3.04 1.30
CA ARG A 101 -5.73 -2.31 2.39
C ARG A 101 -5.91 -3.04 3.69
N ILE A 102 -4.87 -2.97 4.49
CA ILE A 102 -4.87 -3.43 5.87
C ILE A 102 -4.40 -2.31 6.77
N HIS A 103 -4.89 -2.34 7.99
CA HIS A 103 -4.32 -1.57 9.07
C HIS A 103 -3.78 -2.50 10.16
N HIS A 104 -2.68 -2.11 10.81
CA HIS A 104 -1.95 -2.95 11.76
C HIS A 104 -1.06 -2.12 12.69
N ASN A 105 -0.46 -2.77 13.70
CA ASN A 105 0.17 -2.12 14.85
C ASN A 105 1.71 -1.99 14.79
N GLY A 106 2.35 -2.10 13.62
CA GLY A 106 3.81 -1.95 13.50
C GLY A 106 4.29 -1.91 12.05
N PRO A 107 5.57 -1.64 11.78
CA PRO A 107 6.08 -1.75 10.41
C PRO A 107 6.04 -3.20 9.91
N LEU A 108 6.02 -3.38 8.59
CA LEU A 108 6.33 -4.67 7.99
C LEU A 108 7.82 -4.96 8.16
N LYS A 109 8.22 -6.24 8.24
CA LYS A 109 9.64 -6.62 8.18
C LYS A 109 10.30 -6.12 6.89
N ASP A 110 9.62 -6.26 5.76
CA ASP A 110 10.05 -5.70 4.47
C ASP A 110 8.94 -4.84 3.84
N GLU A 111 9.04 -3.52 4.01
CA GLU A 111 8.12 -2.55 3.40
C GLU A 111 8.36 -2.35 1.89
N ALA A 112 9.51 -2.77 1.37
CA ALA A 112 9.87 -2.65 -0.04
C ALA A 112 9.53 -3.91 -0.85
N HIS A 113 8.98 -4.92 -0.19
CA HIS A 113 8.61 -6.20 -0.80
C HIS A 113 7.72 -5.98 -2.04
N PRO A 114 7.88 -6.75 -3.13
CA PRO A 114 7.09 -6.57 -4.36
C PRO A 114 5.57 -6.67 -4.21
N PHE A 115 5.09 -7.26 -3.11
CA PHE A 115 3.66 -7.35 -2.76
C PHE A 115 3.13 -6.09 -2.04
N VAL A 116 4.00 -5.17 -1.65
CA VAL A 116 3.65 -3.91 -1.01
C VAL A 116 3.58 -2.81 -2.07
N VAL A 117 2.40 -2.22 -2.22
CA VAL A 117 2.21 -1.06 -3.11
C VAL A 117 2.59 0.24 -2.39
N ALA A 118 2.26 0.33 -1.11
CA ALA A 118 2.68 1.39 -0.20
C ALA A 118 2.48 0.94 1.25
N SER A 119 3.39 1.29 2.15
CA SER A 119 3.24 1.12 3.60
C SER A 119 3.65 2.40 4.30
N GLY A 120 3.00 2.72 5.41
CA GLY A 120 3.35 3.89 6.21
C GLY A 120 2.49 4.08 7.44
N ARG A 121 3.01 4.89 8.38
CA ARG A 121 2.32 5.22 9.63
C ARG A 121 1.46 6.46 9.45
N VAL A 122 0.21 6.40 9.92
CA VAL A 122 -0.71 7.53 9.94
C VAL A 122 -0.18 8.59 10.90
N VAL A 123 0.24 9.73 10.36
CA VAL A 123 0.65 10.89 11.18
C VAL A 123 -0.51 11.85 11.40
N ASP A 124 -1.45 11.91 10.46
CA ASP A 124 -2.64 12.75 10.54
C ASP A 124 -3.87 12.10 9.90
N VAL A 125 -5.05 12.51 10.38
CA VAL A 125 -6.36 12.11 9.88
C VAL A 125 -7.11 13.40 9.55
N LEU A 126 -7.37 13.64 8.27
CA LEU A 126 -7.95 14.88 7.78
C LEU A 126 -9.42 14.68 7.46
N ASP A 127 -10.26 15.56 8.02
CA ASP A 127 -11.68 15.63 7.72
C ASP A 127 -11.97 16.68 6.64
N VAL A 128 -11.38 16.44 5.46
CA VAL A 128 -11.54 17.29 4.28
C VAL A 128 -11.62 16.40 3.03
N ASP A 129 -12.27 16.90 1.99
CA ASP A 129 -12.29 16.23 0.70
C ASP A 129 -10.98 16.44 -0.07
N LEU A 130 -10.67 15.48 -0.94
CA LEU A 130 -9.49 15.55 -1.81
C LEU A 130 -9.91 16.18 -3.13
N ASP A 131 -9.89 17.51 -3.17
CA ASP A 131 -10.26 18.34 -4.31
C ASP A 131 -9.34 19.57 -4.44
N GLU A 132 -9.60 20.42 -5.45
CA GLU A 132 -8.80 21.61 -5.70
C GLU A 132 -8.98 22.71 -4.65
N ALA A 133 -10.13 22.76 -3.97
CA ALA A 133 -10.41 23.78 -2.95
C ALA A 133 -9.66 23.51 -1.65
N ASN A 134 -9.46 22.24 -1.31
CA ASN A 134 -8.85 21.80 -0.06
C ASN A 134 -7.36 21.45 -0.19
N ILE A 135 -6.79 21.49 -1.41
CA ILE A 135 -5.41 21.02 -1.67
C ILE A 135 -4.36 21.78 -0.86
N ASP A 136 -4.53 23.09 -0.70
CA ASP A 136 -3.59 23.95 0.03
C ASP A 136 -3.58 23.61 1.53
N ALA A 137 -4.77 23.33 2.10
CA ALA A 137 -4.89 22.90 3.49
C ALA A 137 -4.24 21.52 3.72
N ILE A 138 -4.45 20.58 2.79
CA ILE A 138 -3.82 19.25 2.85
C ILE A 138 -2.30 19.36 2.77
N VAL A 139 -1.77 20.21 1.87
CA VAL A 139 -0.32 20.44 1.75
C VAL A 139 0.23 21.11 2.99
N ALA A 140 -0.47 22.08 3.59
CA ALA A 140 -0.04 22.71 4.83
C ALA A 140 0.16 21.68 5.95
N VAL A 141 -0.80 20.78 6.16
CA VAL A 141 -0.68 19.70 7.16
C VAL A 141 0.47 18.76 6.82
N ALA A 142 0.73 18.47 5.54
CA ALA A 142 1.88 17.67 5.14
C ALA A 142 3.21 18.35 5.51
N LEU A 143 3.33 19.65 5.28
CA LEU A 143 4.53 20.42 5.62
C LEU A 143 4.76 20.52 7.13
N ASP A 144 3.70 20.71 7.92
CA ASP A 144 3.78 20.68 9.39
C ASP A 144 4.25 19.31 9.91
N ASN A 145 3.98 18.26 9.12
CA ASN A 145 4.49 16.92 9.32
C ASN A 145 5.82 16.67 8.57
N ASP A 146 6.65 17.66 8.27
CA ASP A 146 8.00 17.48 7.70
C ASP A 146 8.05 16.58 6.45
N ILE A 147 6.99 16.61 5.62
CA ILE A 147 6.89 15.82 4.39
C ILE A 147 7.39 16.67 3.21
N SER A 148 8.27 16.10 2.40
CA SER A 148 8.76 16.72 1.15
C SER A 148 8.12 16.19 -0.11
N ALA A 149 7.52 15.01 -0.06
CA ALA A 149 6.85 14.41 -1.21
C ALA A 149 5.66 13.57 -0.75
N MET A 150 4.53 13.69 -1.45
CA MET A 150 3.30 12.99 -1.10
C MET A 150 2.62 12.46 -2.36
N THR A 151 2.20 11.20 -2.36
CA THR A 151 1.47 10.60 -3.49
C THR A 151 0.03 10.28 -3.12
N ILE A 152 -0.92 10.54 -4.02
CA ILE A 152 -2.32 10.14 -3.85
C ILE A 152 -2.47 8.63 -4.13
N ARG A 153 -3.01 7.88 -3.16
CA ARG A 153 -3.23 6.42 -3.24
C ARG A 153 -4.66 5.99 -2.90
N CYS A 154 -5.58 6.92 -2.66
CA CYS A 154 -7.02 6.67 -2.62
C CYS A 154 -7.65 6.76 -4.01
N GLY A 155 -8.91 6.32 -4.12
CA GLY A 155 -9.70 6.49 -5.33
C GLY A 155 -10.01 7.97 -5.57
N VAL A 156 -9.68 8.44 -6.76
CA VAL A 156 -9.96 9.79 -7.29
C VAL A 156 -10.36 9.62 -8.75
N ASP A 157 -11.17 10.53 -9.28
CA ASP A 157 -11.49 10.58 -10.70
C ASP A 157 -10.20 10.60 -11.54
N ALA A 158 -10.19 9.85 -12.65
CA ALA A 158 -9.05 9.75 -13.54
C ALA A 158 -8.64 11.10 -14.14
N GLU A 159 -9.58 12.01 -14.36
CA GLU A 159 -9.28 13.36 -14.86
C GLU A 159 -8.74 14.29 -13.77
N LEU A 160 -9.19 14.10 -12.53
CA LEU A 160 -8.82 14.94 -11.39
C LEU A 160 -7.46 14.55 -10.80
N GLN A 161 -7.11 13.26 -10.81
CA GLN A 161 -5.90 12.75 -10.15
C GLN A 161 -4.61 13.43 -10.63
N PRO A 162 -4.34 13.60 -11.95
CA PRO A 162 -3.10 14.25 -12.40
C PRO A 162 -3.03 15.72 -11.99
N ARG A 163 -4.17 16.42 -11.94
CA ARG A 163 -4.27 17.83 -11.54
C ARG A 163 -3.91 17.99 -10.06
N LEU A 164 -4.54 17.20 -9.20
CA LEU A 164 -4.27 17.24 -7.76
C LEU A 164 -2.83 16.83 -7.44
N GLN A 165 -2.34 15.73 -8.04
CA GLN A 165 -0.97 15.28 -7.83
C GLN A 165 0.03 16.34 -8.30
N GLY A 166 -0.20 16.95 -9.46
CA GLY A 166 0.65 18.03 -9.97
C GLY A 166 0.63 19.30 -9.12
N SER A 167 -0.50 19.62 -8.47
CA SER A 167 -0.59 20.72 -7.50
C SER A 167 0.26 20.43 -6.27
N ILE A 168 0.07 19.25 -5.67
CA ILE A 168 0.84 18.76 -4.51
C ILE A 168 2.36 18.82 -4.81
N ASP A 169 2.77 18.23 -5.94
CA ASP A 169 4.18 18.17 -6.34
C ASP A 169 4.78 19.57 -6.51
N ARG A 170 4.05 20.50 -7.11
CA ARG A 170 4.50 21.90 -7.31
C ARG A 170 4.66 22.63 -5.98
N GLN A 171 3.70 22.50 -5.07
CA GLN A 171 3.72 23.21 -3.78
C GLN A 171 4.83 22.71 -2.86
N MET A 172 5.22 21.44 -2.98
CA MET A 172 6.28 20.85 -2.16
C MET A 172 7.70 20.91 -2.77
N ARG A 173 7.84 21.16 -4.08
CA ARG A 173 9.12 21.07 -4.83
C ARG A 173 10.32 21.84 -4.25
N ASN A 174 10.08 22.85 -3.41
CA ASN A 174 11.14 23.68 -2.80
C ASN A 174 10.99 23.81 -1.27
N ARG A 175 10.29 22.87 -0.63
CA ARG A 175 10.07 22.87 0.82
C ARG A 175 11.07 21.93 1.50
N GLN A 176 11.45 22.25 2.74
CA GLN A 176 12.54 21.56 3.48
C GLN A 176 12.16 20.21 4.11
N GLY A 177 11.02 19.63 3.73
CA GLY A 177 10.57 18.36 4.29
C GLY A 177 11.60 17.23 4.07
N ARG A 178 11.61 16.23 4.95
CA ARG A 178 12.54 15.10 4.86
C ARG A 178 11.87 13.78 4.56
N ARG A 179 10.56 13.70 4.78
CA ARG A 179 9.80 12.45 4.74
C ARG A 179 9.00 12.32 3.45
N LYS A 180 8.87 11.09 2.97
CA LYS A 180 7.93 10.75 1.90
C LYS A 180 6.63 10.26 2.53
N ALA A 181 5.52 10.53 1.87
CA ALA A 181 4.20 10.15 2.36
C ALA A 181 3.28 9.69 1.22
N PHE A 182 2.16 9.11 1.59
CA PHE A 182 1.03 8.92 0.71
C PHE A 182 -0.27 9.28 1.42
N LEU A 183 -1.23 9.75 0.62
CA LEU A 183 -2.61 9.92 1.06
C LEU A 183 -3.41 8.69 0.70
N THR A 184 -4.16 8.17 1.65
CA THR A 184 -5.22 7.21 1.37
C THR A 184 -6.50 7.61 2.08
N ARG A 185 -7.55 6.81 1.98
CA ARG A 185 -8.86 7.14 2.52
C ARG A 185 -9.35 6.03 3.43
N HIS A 186 -9.87 6.41 4.58
CA HIS A 186 -10.53 5.49 5.47
C HIS A 186 -11.84 5.00 4.82
N THR A 187 -12.12 3.70 4.90
CA THR A 187 -13.19 3.09 4.09
C THR A 187 -14.60 3.46 4.53
N THR A 188 -14.81 3.69 5.82
CA THR A 188 -16.14 3.94 6.39
C THR A 188 -16.40 5.40 6.69
N SER A 189 -15.38 6.15 7.12
CA SER A 189 -15.52 7.54 7.58
C SER A 189 -15.17 8.59 6.53
N ASN A 190 -14.75 8.17 5.33
CA ASN A 190 -14.31 9.04 4.24
C ASN A 190 -13.10 9.96 4.54
N HIS A 191 -12.60 10.02 5.78
CA HIS A 191 -11.41 10.81 6.15
C HIS A 191 -10.17 10.43 5.32
N LEU A 192 -9.34 11.42 5.03
CA LEU A 192 -8.03 11.20 4.44
C LEU A 192 -7.04 10.80 5.54
N LEU A 193 -6.22 9.81 5.23
CA LEU A 193 -5.13 9.35 6.07
C LEU A 193 -3.82 9.82 5.45
N LEU A 194 -3.09 10.66 6.19
CA LEU A 194 -1.75 11.09 5.83
C LEU A 194 -0.74 10.09 6.40
N CYS A 195 -0.20 9.24 5.54
CA CYS A 195 0.68 8.14 5.93
C CYS A 195 2.12 8.45 5.55
N VAL A 196 2.99 8.60 6.54
CA VAL A 196 4.44 8.75 6.32
C VAL A 196 5.05 7.39 6.03
N GLN A 197 5.78 7.32 4.93
CA GLN A 197 6.62 6.18 4.56
C GLN A 197 7.92 6.32 5.34
N TYR A 198 8.28 5.28 6.08
CA TYR A 198 9.59 5.28 6.73
C TYR A 198 10.64 4.94 5.68
N PRO A 199 11.79 5.64 5.68
CA PRO A 199 12.88 5.26 4.80
C PRO A 199 13.29 3.83 5.13
N GLN A 200 13.70 3.07 4.10
CA GLN A 200 14.65 1.99 4.34
C GLN A 200 15.80 2.62 5.12
N ASN A 201 16.17 2.07 6.27
CA ASN A 201 17.48 2.34 6.83
C ASN A 201 18.50 1.90 5.75
N SER A 202 18.90 2.82 4.90
CA SER A 202 20.15 2.72 4.17
C SER A 202 21.23 3.14 5.16
N ASP A 203 21.47 2.29 6.15
CA ASP A 203 22.59 2.36 7.10
C ASP A 203 22.81 0.96 7.68
N THR A 204 23.44 0.11 6.86
CA THR A 204 24.63 -0.70 7.19
C THR A 204 25.21 -1.28 5.90
#